data_AF-A0A968PA41-F1
#
_entry.id   AF-A0A968PA41-F1
#
_cell.length_a   1.000
_cell.length_b   1.000
_cell.length_c   1.000
_cell.angle_alpha   90.00
_cell.angle_beta   90.00
_cell.angle_gamma   90.00
#
_symmetry.space_group_name_H-M   'P 1'
#
loop_
_entity.id
_entity.type
_entity.pdbx_description
1 polymer ?
#
loop_
_entity_poly.entity_id
_entity_poly.type
_entity_poly.pdbx_seq_one_letter_code
_entity_poly.pdbx_strand_id
1 'polypeptide(L)'
;MEQTAGDPRYIFGLKLRRHRREKQLGLSELAERSGLSISYLSEIEKGKKYPKPEKILEIAAALGVSFDELVSLQVDGRLEAIKTLFGSPLLQEFPFHLFGIEPKDVLDLFTEVPDKAGALVQALLEVARSYDVRVEHFLFAALRSYQQMHRNYFADLEAAAQRFRSEHGWAERPSVGLEELREVFTRDYGFTIDEELLETRPRLRGFRSVWVGPKPRKLLINPRLLPAQKAFVLGRELGYSYLGLGERAKTSSWLKVESFDQVLNNFKASYFAGALCVNGRQLRRDLESFFRRRSWDAEVFAQLQQRYQATPEMFFYRLTQLVPEHFGLPDLFFLRLNNKVGEQRVVLTKILNLSSAPGPHGIDLAEHYCRRWPGVQLLRRLAAQTDPPPGSTLVSAQRSHFIVDQREFFVFSMARPLVLQTGTSSERQRRFSRRRCGSA
;
A
#
# COMPACT_ATOMS: atom_id res chain seq x y z
N MET A 1 -14.16 -2.27 15.12
CA MET A 1 -13.54 -3.28 16.01
C MET A 1 -13.63 -2.89 17.48
N GLU A 2 -13.37 -1.63 17.85
CA GLU A 2 -13.49 -1.17 19.24
C GLU A 2 -14.92 -1.30 19.81
N GLN A 3 -15.94 -0.93 19.04
CA GLN A 3 -17.35 -1.19 19.38
C GLN A 3 -17.70 -2.68 19.50
N THR A 4 -16.92 -3.56 18.85
CA THR A 4 -17.17 -5.00 18.77
C THR A 4 -16.50 -5.74 19.93
N ALA A 5 -15.32 -5.30 20.38
CA ALA A 5 -14.60 -5.87 21.52
C ALA A 5 -15.20 -5.47 22.88
N GLY A 6 -15.87 -4.32 22.96
CA GLY A 6 -16.62 -3.87 24.14
C GLY A 6 -18.12 -4.25 24.13
N ASP A 7 -18.61 -4.91 23.08
CA ASP A 7 -20.02 -5.28 22.99
C ASP A 7 -20.33 -6.43 23.96
N PRO A 8 -21.32 -6.25 24.87
CA PRO A 8 -21.65 -7.22 25.90
C PRO A 8 -22.02 -8.59 25.33
N ARG A 9 -22.49 -8.68 24.07
CA ARG A 9 -22.73 -9.96 23.38
C ARG A 9 -21.51 -10.84 23.29
N TYR A 10 -20.38 -10.26 22.92
CA TYR A 10 -19.16 -11.01 22.70
C TYR A 10 -18.50 -11.38 24.01
N ILE A 11 -18.50 -10.46 24.98
CA ILE A 11 -18.00 -10.72 26.33
C ILE A 11 -18.80 -11.87 26.97
N PHE A 12 -20.13 -11.85 26.83
CA PHE A 12 -20.99 -12.92 27.31
C PHE A 12 -20.71 -14.26 26.61
N GLY A 13 -20.63 -14.26 25.28
CA GLY A 13 -20.34 -15.46 24.49
C GLY A 13 -19.00 -16.11 24.86
N LEU A 14 -17.97 -15.29 25.06
CA LEU A 14 -16.65 -15.72 25.54
C LEU A 14 -16.72 -16.41 26.92
N LYS A 15 -17.42 -15.80 27.87
CA LYS A 15 -17.59 -16.35 29.22
C LYS A 15 -18.36 -17.66 29.23
N LEU A 16 -19.49 -17.71 28.50
CA LEU A 16 -20.29 -18.92 28.32
C LEU A 16 -19.43 -20.08 27.81
N ARG A 17 -18.69 -19.85 26.72
CA ARG A 17 -17.84 -20.86 26.10
C ARG A 17 -16.72 -21.33 27.03
N ARG A 18 -16.10 -20.40 27.77
CA ARG A 18 -15.07 -20.70 28.77
C ARG A 18 -15.59 -21.64 29.85
N HIS A 19 -16.65 -21.25 30.55
CA HIS A 19 -17.21 -22.04 31.64
C HIS A 19 -17.70 -23.40 31.17
N ARG A 20 -18.26 -23.48 29.95
CA ARG A 20 -18.63 -24.75 29.33
C ARG A 20 -17.41 -25.67 29.13
N ARG A 21 -16.30 -25.14 28.62
CA ARG A 21 -15.05 -25.90 28.40
C ARG A 21 -14.35 -26.29 29.69
N GLU A 22 -14.33 -25.41 30.70
CA GLU A 22 -13.79 -25.71 32.04
C GLU A 22 -14.52 -26.89 32.69
N LYS A 23 -15.83 -27.00 32.46
CA LYS A 23 -16.66 -28.13 32.88
C LYS A 23 -16.66 -29.31 31.91
N GLN A 24 -15.85 -29.26 30.85
CA GLN A 24 -15.73 -30.28 29.81
C GLN A 24 -17.06 -30.63 29.11
N LEU A 25 -18.01 -29.70 29.08
CA LEU A 25 -19.34 -29.93 28.51
C LEU A 25 -19.35 -29.71 26.99
N GLY A 26 -20.01 -30.62 26.27
CA GLY A 26 -20.39 -30.40 24.87
C GLY A 26 -21.51 -29.37 24.73
N LEU A 27 -21.70 -28.81 23.53
CA LEU A 27 -22.87 -27.94 23.25
C LEU A 27 -24.19 -28.70 23.42
N SER A 28 -24.23 -29.98 23.04
CA SER A 28 -25.41 -30.85 23.22
C SER A 28 -25.74 -31.06 24.69
N GLU A 29 -24.72 -31.24 25.52
CA GLU A 29 -24.89 -31.50 26.95
C GLU A 29 -25.29 -30.24 27.71
N LEU A 30 -24.74 -29.07 27.34
CA LEU A 30 -25.20 -27.80 27.88
C LEU A 30 -26.63 -27.47 27.45
N ALA A 31 -27.01 -27.80 26.21
CA ALA A 31 -28.37 -27.65 25.70
C ALA A 31 -29.36 -28.45 26.56
N GLU A 32 -29.05 -29.71 26.84
CA GLU A 32 -29.87 -30.59 27.68
C GLU A 32 -30.02 -30.04 29.11
N ARG A 33 -28.92 -29.61 29.74
CA ARG A 33 -28.92 -29.08 31.12
C ARG A 33 -29.61 -27.73 31.26
N SER A 34 -29.55 -26.88 30.24
CA SER A 34 -30.14 -25.54 30.27
C SER A 34 -31.56 -25.48 29.69
N GLY A 35 -32.03 -26.54 29.04
CA GLY A 35 -33.31 -26.54 28.32
C GLY A 35 -33.30 -25.65 27.06
N LEU A 36 -32.13 -25.29 26.55
CA LEU A 36 -31.95 -24.44 25.37
C LEU A 36 -31.55 -25.24 24.14
N SER A 37 -31.86 -24.75 22.94
CA SER A 37 -31.42 -25.42 21.72
C SER A 37 -29.91 -25.26 21.49
N ILE A 38 -29.28 -26.30 20.94
CA ILE A 38 -27.86 -26.31 20.54
C ILE A 38 -27.53 -25.12 19.62
N SER A 39 -28.41 -24.84 18.66
CA SER A 39 -28.26 -23.73 17.72
C SER A 39 -28.27 -22.38 18.44
N TYR A 40 -29.18 -22.18 19.40
CA TYR A 40 -29.25 -20.95 20.17
C TYR A 40 -28.00 -20.72 21.01
N LEU A 41 -27.51 -21.76 21.71
CA LEU A 41 -26.25 -21.69 22.47
C LEU A 41 -25.06 -21.38 21.55
N SER A 42 -24.99 -21.98 20.37
CA SER A 42 -23.92 -21.68 19.40
C SER A 42 -23.95 -20.23 18.93
N GLU A 43 -25.13 -19.66 18.69
CA GLU A 43 -25.27 -18.27 18.25
C GLU A 43 -24.93 -17.27 19.37
N ILE A 44 -25.14 -17.64 20.63
CA ILE A 44 -24.68 -16.87 21.80
C ILE A 44 -23.16 -16.95 21.93
N GLU A 45 -22.55 -18.13 21.85
CA GLU A 45 -21.09 -18.29 21.95
C GLU A 45 -20.32 -17.53 20.85
N LYS A 46 -20.94 -17.36 19.68
CA LYS A 46 -20.42 -16.55 18.56
C LYS A 46 -20.73 -15.05 18.69
N GLY A 47 -21.36 -14.62 19.78
CA GLY A 47 -21.75 -13.22 20.03
C GLY A 47 -22.79 -12.65 19.07
N LYS A 48 -23.50 -13.49 18.31
CA LYS A 48 -24.56 -13.04 17.39
C LYS A 48 -25.84 -12.66 18.13
N LYS A 49 -26.11 -13.28 19.28
CA LYS A 49 -27.29 -13.02 20.12
C LYS A 49 -26.90 -12.72 21.56
N TYR A 50 -27.55 -11.70 22.14
CA TYR A 50 -27.57 -11.51 23.59
C TYR A 50 -28.79 -12.25 24.16
N PRO A 51 -28.60 -13.23 25.07
CA PRO A 51 -29.74 -13.90 25.70
C PRO A 51 -30.50 -12.96 26.63
N LYS A 52 -31.81 -13.18 26.77
CA LYS A 52 -32.66 -12.50 27.76
C LYS A 52 -32.28 -12.93 29.19
N PRO A 53 -32.57 -12.12 30.22
CA PRO A 53 -32.22 -12.42 31.61
C PRO A 53 -32.69 -13.81 32.08
N GLU A 54 -33.90 -14.23 31.72
CA GLU A 54 -34.41 -15.57 32.10
C GLU A 54 -33.51 -16.68 31.54
N LYS A 55 -33.05 -16.52 30.29
CA LYS A 55 -32.20 -17.49 29.61
C LYS A 55 -30.77 -17.48 30.15
N ILE A 56 -30.30 -16.34 30.61
CA ILE A 56 -29.01 -16.23 31.29
C ILE A 56 -29.05 -17.01 32.61
N LEU A 57 -30.14 -16.92 33.38
CA LEU A 57 -30.32 -17.69 34.62
C LEU A 57 -30.32 -19.20 34.37
N GLU A 58 -31.00 -19.66 33.31
CA GLU A 58 -31.00 -21.07 32.88
C GLU A 58 -29.58 -21.56 32.54
N ILE A 59 -28.82 -20.76 31.78
CA ILE A 59 -27.42 -21.04 31.44
C ILE A 59 -26.54 -21.06 32.69
N ALA A 60 -26.71 -20.08 33.57
CA ALA A 60 -25.95 -19.93 34.82
C ALA A 60 -26.17 -21.15 35.74
N ALA A 61 -27.41 -21.60 35.90
CA ALA A 61 -27.76 -22.78 36.66
C ALA A 61 -27.14 -24.05 36.05
N ALA A 62 -27.24 -24.24 34.74
CA ALA A 62 -26.66 -25.39 34.03
C ALA A 62 -25.14 -25.43 34.13
N LEU A 63 -24.49 -24.26 34.14
CA LEU A 63 -23.05 -24.09 34.33
C LEU A 63 -22.64 -23.97 35.79
N GLY A 64 -23.54 -23.96 36.76
CA GLY A 64 -23.24 -23.77 38.18
C GLY A 64 -22.38 -22.52 38.47
N VAL A 65 -22.67 -21.41 37.79
CA VAL A 65 -22.04 -20.09 37.98
C VAL A 65 -23.12 -19.06 38.32
N SER A 66 -22.74 -17.90 38.85
CA SER A 66 -23.72 -16.85 39.15
C SER A 66 -24.15 -16.07 37.89
N PHE A 67 -25.32 -15.43 37.95
CA PHE A 67 -25.78 -14.53 36.89
C PHE A 67 -24.77 -13.40 36.63
N ASP A 68 -24.30 -12.76 37.71
CA ASP A 68 -23.34 -11.65 37.63
C ASP A 68 -22.00 -12.08 37.04
N GLU A 69 -21.57 -13.32 37.26
CA GLU A 69 -20.34 -13.85 36.67
C GLU A 69 -20.43 -13.92 35.13
N LEU A 70 -21.57 -14.34 34.58
CA LEU A 70 -21.79 -14.37 33.13
C LEU A 70 -22.02 -12.99 32.52
N VAL A 71 -22.67 -12.07 33.24
CA VAL A 71 -23.09 -10.76 32.72
C VAL A 71 -22.05 -9.66 32.95
N SER A 72 -21.18 -9.80 33.94
CA SER A 72 -20.19 -8.77 34.26
C SER A 72 -19.26 -8.49 33.08
N LEU A 73 -18.91 -7.21 32.89
CA LEU A 73 -17.90 -6.78 31.91
C LEU A 73 -16.47 -6.94 32.44
N GLN A 74 -16.34 -7.22 33.74
CA GLN A 74 -15.12 -7.62 34.43
C GLN A 74 -14.79 -9.04 34.04
N VAL A 75 -13.63 -9.25 33.44
CA VAL A 75 -13.20 -10.56 32.98
C VAL A 75 -11.75 -10.73 33.42
N ASP A 76 -11.42 -11.90 33.95
CA ASP A 76 -10.09 -12.22 34.46
C ASP A 76 -8.98 -11.86 33.45
N GLY A 77 -7.77 -11.57 33.94
CA GLY A 77 -6.68 -10.87 33.24
C GLY A 77 -6.31 -11.32 31.81
N ARG A 78 -6.79 -12.46 31.32
CA ARG A 78 -6.68 -12.88 29.91
C ARG A 78 -7.56 -12.05 28.96
N LEU A 79 -8.77 -11.65 29.36
CA LEU A 79 -9.60 -10.80 28.49
C LEU A 79 -9.13 -9.35 28.51
N GLU A 80 -8.47 -8.90 29.58
CA GLU A 80 -7.78 -7.60 29.60
C GLU A 80 -6.61 -7.58 28.62
N ALA A 81 -5.87 -8.69 28.47
CA ALA A 81 -4.89 -8.83 27.40
C ALA A 81 -5.55 -8.73 26.02
N ILE A 82 -6.69 -9.39 25.81
CA ILE A 82 -7.46 -9.31 24.55
C ILE A 82 -7.96 -7.87 24.30
N LYS A 83 -8.51 -7.18 25.29
CA LYS A 83 -8.93 -5.77 25.19
C LYS A 83 -7.75 -4.85 24.87
N THR A 84 -6.60 -5.05 25.54
CA THR A 84 -5.37 -4.29 25.30
C THR A 84 -4.86 -4.50 23.87
N LEU A 85 -4.97 -5.73 23.36
CA LEU A 85 -4.60 -6.06 21.98
C LEU A 85 -5.55 -5.39 20.98
N PHE A 86 -6.87 -5.52 21.14
CA PHE A 86 -7.85 -4.85 20.27
C PHE A 86 -7.83 -3.31 20.36
N GLY A 87 -7.38 -2.76 21.49
CA GLY A 87 -7.11 -1.34 21.68
C GLY A 87 -5.75 -0.90 21.13
N SER A 88 -4.93 -1.81 20.61
CA SER A 88 -3.64 -1.43 20.02
C SER A 88 -3.86 -0.69 18.70
N PRO A 89 -3.18 0.46 18.47
CA PRO A 89 -3.30 1.20 17.22
C PRO A 89 -2.99 0.35 15.97
N LEU A 90 -2.10 -0.64 16.12
CA LEU A 90 -1.74 -1.54 15.04
C LEU A 90 -2.92 -2.41 14.56
N LEU A 91 -3.71 -2.96 15.49
CA LEU A 91 -4.86 -3.79 15.14
C LEU A 91 -6.07 -2.95 14.73
N GLN A 92 -6.25 -1.77 15.30
CA GLN A 92 -7.34 -0.86 14.93
C GLN A 92 -7.18 -0.34 13.49
N GLU A 93 -5.96 -0.03 13.08
CA GLU A 93 -5.67 0.50 11.75
C GLU A 93 -5.43 -0.59 10.69
N PHE A 94 -5.36 -1.87 11.06
CA PHE A 94 -5.13 -2.92 10.08
C PHE A 94 -6.39 -3.22 9.24
N PRO A 95 -6.28 -3.26 7.89
CA PRO A 95 -7.44 -3.39 7.02
C PRO A 95 -7.85 -4.86 6.82
N PHE A 96 -8.29 -5.54 7.87
CA PHE A 96 -8.68 -6.95 7.83
C PHE A 96 -9.66 -7.29 6.69
N HIS A 97 -10.67 -6.44 6.48
CA HIS A 97 -11.69 -6.62 5.45
C HIS A 97 -11.10 -6.69 4.03
N LEU A 98 -10.01 -5.97 3.73
CA LEU A 98 -9.35 -6.05 2.43
C LEU A 98 -8.64 -7.38 2.20
N PHE A 99 -8.33 -8.10 3.27
CA PHE A 99 -7.75 -9.44 3.23
C PHE A 99 -8.82 -10.54 3.38
N GLY A 100 -10.10 -10.18 3.29
CA GLY A 100 -11.21 -11.13 3.46
C GLY A 100 -11.37 -11.64 4.88
N ILE A 101 -10.82 -10.93 5.86
CA ILE A 101 -10.95 -11.26 7.28
C ILE A 101 -11.99 -10.30 7.86
N GLU A 102 -13.13 -10.84 8.26
CA GLU A 102 -14.16 -10.06 8.93
C GLU A 102 -13.81 -9.87 10.41
N PRO A 103 -14.29 -8.80 11.07
CA PRO A 103 -14.05 -8.59 12.51
C PRO A 103 -14.45 -9.79 13.38
N LYS A 104 -15.49 -10.53 12.97
CA LYS A 104 -15.93 -11.76 13.63
C LYS A 104 -14.88 -12.88 13.55
N ASP A 105 -14.13 -12.99 12.45
CA ASP A 105 -13.16 -14.08 12.24
C ASP A 105 -11.94 -13.88 13.14
N VAL A 106 -11.51 -12.62 13.28
CA VAL A 106 -10.48 -12.22 14.26
C VAL A 106 -10.96 -12.57 15.65
N LEU A 107 -12.19 -12.23 15.99
CA LEU A 107 -12.74 -12.49 17.32
C LEU A 107 -12.88 -13.98 17.61
N ASP A 108 -13.39 -14.75 16.65
CA ASP A 108 -13.49 -16.20 16.75
C ASP A 108 -12.12 -16.80 17.04
N LEU A 109 -11.05 -16.39 16.34
CA LEU A 109 -9.67 -16.82 16.62
C LEU A 109 -9.27 -16.60 18.09
N PHE A 110 -9.61 -15.45 18.67
CA PHE A 110 -9.34 -15.15 20.09
C PHE A 110 -10.26 -15.89 21.05
N THR A 111 -11.48 -16.27 20.64
CA THR A 111 -12.39 -17.06 21.47
C THR A 111 -12.06 -18.56 21.46
N GLU A 112 -11.54 -19.08 20.34
CA GLU A 112 -11.30 -20.50 20.14
C GLU A 112 -10.01 -20.99 20.79
N VAL A 113 -8.94 -20.21 20.65
CA VAL A 113 -7.59 -20.52 21.13
C VAL A 113 -6.93 -19.26 21.71
N PRO A 114 -7.48 -18.71 22.83
CA PRO A 114 -7.06 -17.42 23.39
C PRO A 114 -5.57 -17.37 23.72
N ASP A 115 -5.03 -18.43 24.34
CA ASP A 115 -3.62 -18.46 24.75
C ASP A 115 -2.68 -18.44 23.52
N LYS A 116 -3.03 -19.16 22.44
CA LYS A 116 -2.22 -19.19 21.21
C LYS A 116 -2.35 -17.90 20.40
N ALA A 117 -3.57 -17.37 20.27
CA ALA A 117 -3.83 -16.11 19.57
C ALA A 117 -3.14 -14.94 20.29
N GLY A 118 -3.24 -14.89 21.62
CA GLY A 118 -2.53 -13.93 22.45
C GLY A 118 -1.01 -14.03 22.30
N ALA A 119 -0.44 -15.24 22.37
CA ALA A 119 0.99 -15.45 22.17
C ALA A 119 1.47 -15.03 20.78
N LEU A 120 0.70 -15.32 19.72
CA LEU A 120 1.01 -14.90 18.36
C LEU A 120 1.05 -13.37 18.23
N VAL A 121 0.04 -12.67 18.75
CA VAL A 121 0.01 -11.21 18.66
C VAL A 121 1.10 -10.58 19.52
N GLN A 122 1.38 -11.11 20.71
CA GLN A 122 2.51 -10.65 21.52
C GLN A 122 3.83 -10.82 20.78
N ALA A 123 4.08 -11.98 20.16
CA ALA A 123 5.29 -12.19 19.36
C ALA A 123 5.39 -11.19 18.19
N LEU A 124 4.29 -10.90 17.49
CA LEU A 124 4.27 -9.90 16.43
C LEU A 124 4.56 -8.48 16.95
N LEU A 125 3.98 -8.11 18.09
CA LEU A 125 4.21 -6.81 18.73
C LEU A 125 5.64 -6.68 19.28
N GLU A 126 6.20 -7.74 19.85
CA GLU A 126 7.59 -7.79 20.30
C GLU A 126 8.57 -7.67 19.14
N VAL A 127 8.30 -8.35 18.01
CA VAL A 127 9.08 -8.16 16.78
C VAL A 127 8.95 -6.70 16.31
N ALA A 128 7.75 -6.15 16.26
CA ALA A 128 7.58 -4.75 15.87
C ALA A 128 8.36 -3.79 16.77
N ARG A 129 8.31 -3.96 18.10
CA ARG A 129 9.05 -3.14 19.07
C ARG A 129 10.56 -3.33 19.00
N SER A 130 11.03 -4.58 18.90
CA SER A 130 12.46 -4.90 18.87
C SER A 130 13.17 -4.39 17.62
N TYR A 131 12.44 -4.23 16.51
CA TYR A 131 12.95 -3.66 15.27
C TYR A 131 12.54 -2.19 15.05
N ASP A 132 12.01 -1.51 16.08
CA ASP A 132 11.53 -0.12 16.02
C ASP A 132 10.59 0.14 14.81
N VAL A 133 9.77 -0.88 14.50
CA VAL A 133 8.81 -0.83 13.40
C VAL A 133 7.67 0.09 13.83
N ARG A 134 7.73 1.33 13.36
CA ARG A 134 6.64 2.28 13.52
C ARG A 134 5.39 1.81 12.77
N VAL A 135 4.21 2.22 13.26
CA VAL A 135 2.90 1.83 12.69
C VAL A 135 2.82 2.12 11.19
N GLU A 136 3.43 3.21 10.72
CA GLU A 136 3.42 3.59 9.30
C GLU A 136 4.11 2.53 8.42
N HIS A 137 5.19 1.92 8.89
CA HIS A 137 5.88 0.86 8.17
C HIS A 137 5.00 -0.37 7.98
N PHE A 138 4.19 -0.68 9.00
CA PHE A 138 3.21 -1.76 8.96
C PHE A 138 2.06 -1.45 8.00
N LEU A 139 1.50 -0.24 8.02
CA LEU A 139 0.45 0.17 7.08
C LEU A 139 0.93 0.14 5.62
N PHE A 140 2.16 0.59 5.35
CA PHE A 140 2.75 0.45 4.01
C PHE A 140 3.02 -1.01 3.64
N ALA A 141 3.31 -1.90 4.59
CA ALA A 141 3.45 -3.33 4.33
C ALA A 141 2.10 -3.98 3.99
N ALA A 142 1.03 -3.59 4.71
CA ALA A 142 -0.33 -4.00 4.39
C ALA A 142 -0.73 -3.54 2.98
N LEU A 143 -0.46 -2.28 2.62
CA LEU A 143 -0.73 -1.79 1.26
C LEU A 143 0.02 -2.61 0.20
N ARG A 144 1.31 -2.89 0.41
CA ARG A 144 2.09 -3.71 -0.55
C ARG A 144 1.50 -5.11 -0.71
N SER A 145 1.05 -5.72 0.39
CA SER A 145 0.42 -7.05 0.39
C SER A 145 -0.91 -7.02 -0.36
N TYR A 146 -1.72 -5.98 -0.14
CA TYR A 146 -2.95 -5.72 -0.89
C TYR A 146 -2.67 -5.56 -2.39
N GLN A 147 -1.65 -4.77 -2.75
CA GLN A 147 -1.22 -4.64 -4.15
C GLN A 147 -0.79 -5.97 -4.74
N GLN A 148 -0.02 -6.78 -4.02
CA GLN A 148 0.43 -8.09 -4.49
C GLN A 148 -0.73 -9.05 -4.73
N MET A 149 -1.72 -9.10 -3.83
CA MET A 149 -2.93 -9.92 -3.97
C MET A 149 -3.71 -9.60 -5.25
N HIS A 150 -3.72 -8.33 -5.64
CA HIS A 150 -4.36 -7.86 -6.88
C HIS A 150 -3.40 -7.80 -8.09
N ARG A 151 -2.18 -8.36 -8.00
CA ARG A 151 -1.12 -8.22 -9.03
C ARG A 151 -0.88 -6.76 -9.46
N ASN A 152 -1.16 -5.85 -8.53
CA ASN A 152 -1.11 -4.40 -8.66
C ASN A 152 -1.94 -3.85 -9.83
N TYR A 153 -3.01 -4.54 -10.22
CA TYR A 153 -3.97 -4.10 -11.23
C TYR A 153 -5.37 -3.93 -10.62
N PHE A 154 -6.02 -2.79 -10.91
CA PHE A 154 -7.30 -2.41 -10.33
C PHE A 154 -8.24 -1.92 -11.43
N ALA A 155 -9.10 -2.81 -11.93
CA ALA A 155 -9.93 -2.59 -13.11
C ALA A 155 -10.93 -1.42 -12.95
N ASP A 156 -11.44 -1.23 -11.73
CA ASP A 156 -12.31 -0.11 -11.37
C ASP A 156 -11.60 1.25 -11.51
N LEU A 157 -10.34 1.32 -11.06
CA LEU A 157 -9.51 2.54 -11.18
C LEU A 157 -9.09 2.81 -12.64
N GLU A 158 -8.81 1.75 -13.42
CA GLU A 158 -8.59 1.86 -14.86
C GLU A 158 -9.82 2.42 -15.58
N ALA A 159 -10.99 1.86 -15.30
CA ALA A 159 -12.25 2.28 -15.88
C ALA A 159 -12.58 3.73 -15.48
N ALA A 160 -12.33 4.11 -14.23
CA ALA A 160 -12.51 5.49 -13.77
C ALA A 160 -11.61 6.48 -14.50
N ALA A 161 -10.31 6.18 -14.63
CA ALA A 161 -9.39 7.02 -15.37
C ALA A 161 -9.77 7.11 -16.86
N GLN A 162 -10.18 5.99 -17.47
CA GLN A 162 -10.61 5.96 -18.87
C GLN A 162 -11.90 6.76 -19.09
N ARG A 163 -12.87 6.66 -18.17
CA ARG A 163 -14.10 7.44 -18.21
C ARG A 163 -13.80 8.93 -18.11
N PHE A 164 -12.97 9.33 -17.13
CA PHE A 164 -12.52 10.72 -17.00
C PHE A 164 -11.86 11.24 -18.28
N ARG A 165 -10.98 10.45 -18.90
CA ARG A 165 -10.38 10.81 -20.19
C ARG A 165 -11.43 10.98 -21.29
N SER A 166 -12.47 10.16 -21.30
CA SER A 166 -13.50 10.18 -22.35
C SER A 166 -14.40 11.42 -22.20
N GLU A 167 -14.78 11.77 -20.97
CA GLU A 167 -15.55 12.98 -20.64
C GLU A 167 -14.85 14.27 -21.13
N HIS A 168 -13.51 14.27 -21.18
CA HIS A 168 -12.70 15.42 -21.59
C HIS A 168 -12.09 15.29 -23.00
N GLY A 169 -12.52 14.31 -23.81
CA GLY A 169 -12.04 14.16 -25.20
C GLY A 169 -10.58 13.67 -25.34
N TRP A 170 -10.06 12.97 -24.34
CA TRP A 170 -8.69 12.42 -24.27
C TRP A 170 -8.61 10.90 -24.39
N ALA A 171 -9.71 10.24 -24.76
CA ALA A 171 -9.87 8.79 -24.70
C ALA A 171 -8.76 8.01 -25.45
N GLU A 172 -8.40 8.46 -26.66
CA GLU A 172 -7.43 7.80 -27.54
C GLU A 172 -6.02 8.43 -27.49
N ARG A 173 -5.84 9.54 -26.75
CA ARG A 173 -4.54 10.22 -26.66
C ARG A 173 -3.58 9.38 -25.79
N PRO A 174 -2.26 9.34 -26.08
CA PRO A 174 -1.30 8.61 -25.25
C PRO A 174 -1.13 9.25 -23.86
N SER A 175 -1.08 10.58 -23.80
CA SER A 175 -0.93 11.37 -22.57
C SER A 175 -1.89 12.56 -22.54
N VAL A 176 -1.96 13.23 -21.39
CA VAL A 176 -2.70 14.49 -21.19
C VAL A 176 -1.70 15.56 -20.79
N GLY A 177 -1.78 16.75 -21.39
CA GLY A 177 -0.87 17.85 -21.11
C GLY A 177 -1.09 18.50 -19.74
N LEU A 178 -0.06 19.18 -19.22
CA LEU A 178 -0.17 19.93 -17.96
C LEU A 178 -1.24 21.01 -18.03
N GLU A 179 -1.25 21.82 -19.09
CA GLU A 179 -2.18 22.95 -19.21
C GLU A 179 -3.64 22.50 -19.30
N GLU A 180 -3.92 21.43 -20.05
CA GLU A 180 -5.26 20.83 -20.12
C GLU A 180 -5.73 20.34 -18.74
N LEU A 181 -4.84 19.72 -17.95
CA LEU A 181 -5.15 19.32 -16.57
C LEU A 181 -5.34 20.54 -15.66
N ARG A 182 -4.56 21.61 -15.84
CA ARG A 182 -4.72 22.86 -15.08
C ARG A 182 -6.08 23.48 -15.35
N GLU A 183 -6.51 23.53 -16.61
CA GLU A 183 -7.82 24.06 -17.00
C GLU A 183 -8.97 23.27 -16.36
N VAL A 184 -8.96 21.94 -16.44
CA VAL A 184 -9.98 21.11 -15.80
C VAL A 184 -9.95 21.28 -14.27
N PHE A 185 -8.75 21.32 -13.69
CA PHE A 185 -8.58 21.47 -12.24
C PHE A 185 -9.15 22.79 -11.71
N THR A 186 -8.95 23.90 -12.43
CA THR A 186 -9.44 25.22 -12.04
C THR A 186 -10.90 25.45 -12.43
N ARG A 187 -11.26 25.22 -13.69
CA ARG A 187 -12.58 25.52 -14.25
C ARG A 187 -13.65 24.56 -13.76
N ASP A 188 -13.39 23.25 -13.86
CA ASP A 188 -14.43 22.24 -13.66
C ASP A 188 -14.50 21.79 -12.18
N TYR A 189 -13.37 21.84 -11.47
CA TYR A 189 -13.28 21.42 -10.07
C TYR A 189 -13.15 22.57 -9.05
N GLY A 190 -12.98 23.82 -9.54
CA GLY A 190 -12.95 25.03 -8.72
C GLY A 190 -11.71 25.19 -7.85
N PHE A 191 -10.58 24.56 -8.22
CA PHE A 191 -9.35 24.68 -7.46
C PHE A 191 -8.55 25.93 -7.82
N THR A 192 -7.79 26.44 -6.86
CA THR A 192 -6.76 27.46 -7.07
C THR A 192 -5.37 26.83 -6.95
N ILE A 193 -4.48 27.15 -7.89
CA ILE A 193 -3.10 26.65 -7.92
C ILE A 193 -2.17 27.80 -7.51
N ASP A 194 -1.29 27.53 -6.57
CA ASP A 194 -0.25 28.45 -6.11
C ASP A 194 1.12 27.77 -6.29
N GLU A 195 2.00 28.40 -7.07
CA GLU A 195 3.35 27.88 -7.33
C GLU A 195 4.45 28.71 -6.65
N GLU A 196 4.10 29.70 -5.83
CA GLU A 196 5.06 30.64 -5.26
C GLU A 196 5.36 30.35 -3.79
N LEU A 197 4.34 29.96 -3.03
CA LEU A 197 4.43 29.89 -1.57
C LEU A 197 5.43 28.83 -1.07
N LEU A 198 5.56 27.71 -1.80
CA LEU A 198 6.53 26.66 -1.43
C LEU A 198 7.98 27.07 -1.66
N GLU A 199 8.24 27.95 -2.64
CA GLU A 199 9.60 28.42 -2.93
C GLU A 199 10.04 29.53 -1.97
N THR A 200 9.12 30.44 -1.63
CA THR A 200 9.39 31.56 -0.72
C THR A 200 9.58 31.12 0.74
N ARG A 201 9.16 29.91 1.13
CA ARG A 201 9.25 29.39 2.51
C ARG A 201 10.29 28.27 2.62
N PRO A 202 11.48 28.50 3.21
CA PRO A 202 12.58 27.51 3.25
C PRO A 202 12.17 26.14 3.81
N ARG A 203 11.35 26.10 4.87
CA ARG A 203 10.85 24.85 5.49
C ARG A 203 9.89 24.05 4.60
N LEU A 204 9.30 24.67 3.58
CA LEU A 204 8.32 24.05 2.68
C LEU A 204 8.90 23.66 1.31
N ARG A 205 10.11 24.11 0.98
CA ARG A 205 10.79 23.87 -0.31
C ARG A 205 10.94 22.39 -0.67
N GLY A 206 10.98 21.51 0.33
CA GLY A 206 11.11 20.07 0.12
C GLY A 206 9.83 19.36 -0.33
N PHE A 207 8.66 19.99 -0.18
CA PHE A 207 7.39 19.40 -0.60
C PHE A 207 7.19 19.57 -2.09
N ARG A 208 6.63 18.55 -2.75
CA ARG A 208 6.17 18.61 -4.14
C ARG A 208 4.84 19.34 -4.26
N SER A 209 3.95 19.06 -3.31
CA SER A 209 2.65 19.70 -3.21
C SER A 209 2.12 19.70 -1.77
N VAL A 210 1.22 20.64 -1.50
CA VAL A 210 0.48 20.77 -0.24
C VAL A 210 -0.97 21.09 -0.53
N TRP A 211 -1.88 20.25 -0.06
CA TRP A 211 -3.32 20.50 -0.04
C TRP A 211 -3.67 21.39 1.15
N VAL A 212 -4.19 22.59 0.89
CA VAL A 212 -4.47 23.60 1.93
C VAL A 212 -5.81 23.30 2.61
N GLY A 213 -6.81 22.85 1.86
CA GLY A 213 -8.12 22.51 2.40
C GLY A 213 -9.24 22.69 1.40
N PRO A 214 -10.50 22.36 1.78
CA PRO A 214 -11.65 22.40 0.88
C PRO A 214 -12.26 23.80 0.69
N LYS A 215 -11.91 24.79 1.53
CA LYS A 215 -12.43 26.17 1.49
C LYS A 215 -11.34 27.17 1.91
N PRO A 216 -10.67 27.87 0.97
CA PRO A 216 -10.76 27.67 -0.49
C PRO A 216 -10.14 26.33 -0.90
N ARG A 217 -10.63 25.72 -1.99
CA ARG A 217 -9.98 24.56 -2.63
C ARG A 217 -8.64 24.99 -3.20
N LYS A 218 -7.59 24.96 -2.40
CA LYS A 218 -6.27 25.50 -2.76
C LYS A 218 -5.20 24.41 -2.70
N LEU A 219 -4.43 24.32 -3.79
CA LEU A 219 -3.29 23.43 -3.92
C LEU A 219 -2.02 24.24 -4.13
N LEU A 220 -1.03 24.00 -3.29
CA LEU A 220 0.32 24.51 -3.50
C LEU A 220 1.11 23.48 -4.30
N ILE A 221 1.80 23.90 -5.35
CA ILE A 221 2.67 23.04 -6.18
C ILE A 221 4.06 23.64 -6.20
N ASN A 222 5.08 22.80 -6.11
CA ASN A 222 6.45 23.29 -6.15
C ASN A 222 6.82 23.70 -7.59
N PRO A 223 7.26 24.95 -7.82
CA PRO A 223 7.48 25.48 -9.17
C PRO A 223 8.61 24.75 -9.90
N ARG A 224 9.55 24.16 -9.16
CA ARG A 224 10.71 23.41 -9.67
C ARG A 224 10.34 22.02 -10.19
N LEU A 225 9.10 21.58 -10.06
CA LEU A 225 8.69 20.29 -10.63
C LEU A 225 8.68 20.33 -12.17
N LEU A 226 9.07 19.23 -12.79
CA LEU A 226 8.91 19.07 -14.24
C LEU A 226 7.42 19.10 -14.63
N PRO A 227 7.07 19.47 -15.88
CA PRO A 227 5.68 19.47 -16.34
C PRO A 227 4.95 18.14 -16.08
N ALA A 228 5.59 17.01 -16.39
CA ALA A 228 5.07 15.67 -16.11
C ALA A 228 4.79 15.41 -14.62
N GLN A 229 5.61 15.98 -13.73
CA GLN A 229 5.43 15.84 -12.28
C GLN A 229 4.28 16.72 -11.80
N LYS A 230 4.16 17.97 -12.29
CA LYS A 230 3.01 18.83 -12.00
C LYS A 230 1.71 18.20 -12.50
N ALA A 231 1.71 17.65 -13.71
CA ALA A 231 0.57 16.92 -14.29
C ALA A 231 0.16 15.73 -13.41
N PHE A 232 1.12 14.94 -12.91
CA PHE A 232 0.83 13.86 -11.98
C PHE A 232 0.27 14.35 -10.65
N VAL A 233 0.78 15.46 -10.10
CA VAL A 233 0.20 16.07 -8.89
C VAL A 233 -1.25 16.45 -9.14
N LEU A 234 -1.55 17.20 -10.20
CA LEU A 234 -2.93 17.59 -10.54
C LEU A 234 -3.83 16.37 -10.76
N GLY A 235 -3.37 15.39 -11.53
CA GLY A 235 -4.10 14.14 -11.78
C GLY A 235 -4.42 13.38 -10.50
N ARG A 236 -3.53 13.40 -9.50
CA ARG A 236 -3.80 12.78 -8.19
C ARG A 236 -4.87 13.55 -7.42
N GLU A 237 -4.82 14.87 -7.42
CA GLU A 237 -5.82 15.71 -6.75
C GLU A 237 -7.20 15.62 -7.42
N LEU A 238 -7.24 15.54 -8.75
CA LEU A 238 -8.44 15.17 -9.51
C LEU A 238 -8.92 13.78 -9.12
N GLY A 239 -8.01 12.81 -8.97
CA GLY A 239 -8.33 11.45 -8.51
C GLY A 239 -9.02 11.42 -7.15
N TYR A 240 -8.55 12.22 -6.18
CA TYR A 240 -9.24 12.35 -4.89
C TYR A 240 -10.68 12.85 -5.06
N SER A 241 -10.87 13.85 -5.93
CA SER A 241 -12.18 14.47 -6.15
C SER A 241 -13.13 13.55 -6.92
N TYR A 242 -12.67 12.97 -8.02
CA TYR A 242 -13.46 12.15 -8.94
C TYR A 242 -13.84 10.79 -8.34
N LEU A 243 -12.95 10.18 -7.55
CA LEU A 243 -13.21 8.91 -6.88
C LEU A 243 -13.94 9.07 -5.53
N GLY A 244 -14.23 10.30 -5.08
CA GLY A 244 -14.90 10.57 -3.82
C GLY A 244 -14.08 10.16 -2.58
N LEU A 245 -12.75 10.32 -2.63
CA LEU A 245 -11.85 9.88 -1.56
C LEU A 245 -11.69 10.98 -0.51
N GLY A 246 -12.25 10.74 0.68
CA GLY A 246 -12.27 11.72 1.77
C GLY A 246 -10.95 11.78 2.55
N GLU A 247 -10.56 10.66 3.17
CA GLU A 247 -9.42 10.64 4.09
C GLU A 247 -8.08 10.66 3.37
N ARG A 248 -7.19 11.60 3.74
CA ARG A 248 -5.98 11.86 2.98
C ARG A 248 -4.89 12.63 3.73
N ALA A 249 -3.65 12.45 3.30
CA ALA A 249 -2.54 13.32 3.69
C ALA A 249 -2.61 14.69 3.01
N LYS A 250 -2.24 15.74 3.77
CA LYS A 250 -2.15 17.12 3.26
C LYS A 250 -0.89 17.37 2.45
N THR A 251 0.20 16.68 2.75
CA THR A 251 1.52 16.91 2.13
C THR A 251 1.91 15.76 1.23
N SER A 252 2.62 16.09 0.14
CA SER A 252 3.18 15.10 -0.79
C SER A 252 4.20 14.12 -0.17
N SER A 253 4.90 14.56 0.88
CA SER A 253 5.72 13.69 1.73
C SER A 253 4.93 13.38 2.99
N TRP A 254 4.88 12.12 3.39
CA TRP A 254 4.22 11.69 4.62
C TRP A 254 4.96 12.26 5.83
N LEU A 255 4.38 13.27 6.49
CA LEU A 255 4.86 13.77 7.78
C LEU A 255 4.43 12.84 8.92
N LYS A 256 3.21 12.31 8.79
CA LYS A 256 2.58 11.34 9.67
C LYS A 256 1.61 10.53 8.83
N VAL A 257 1.50 9.24 9.10
CA VAL A 257 0.38 8.42 8.61
C VAL A 257 -0.53 8.19 9.81
N GLU A 258 -1.78 8.64 9.69
CA GLU A 258 -2.72 8.56 10.82
C GLU A 258 -3.62 7.33 10.72
N SER A 259 -3.87 6.84 9.50
CA SER A 259 -4.70 5.66 9.27
C SER A 259 -4.31 4.88 8.01
N PHE A 260 -4.81 3.65 7.90
CA PHE A 260 -4.69 2.91 6.64
C PHE A 260 -5.47 3.54 5.50
N ASP A 261 -6.62 4.15 5.77
CA ASP A 261 -7.47 4.78 4.76
C ASP A 261 -6.74 5.95 4.07
N GLN A 262 -5.92 6.73 4.80
CA GLN A 262 -5.03 7.71 4.18
C GLN A 262 -4.08 7.08 3.17
N VAL A 263 -3.45 5.96 3.53
CA VAL A 263 -2.50 5.22 2.69
C VAL A 263 -3.18 4.65 1.45
N LEU A 264 -4.34 4.01 1.64
CA LEU A 264 -5.12 3.40 0.58
C LEU A 264 -5.69 4.44 -0.38
N ASN A 265 -6.28 5.52 0.12
CA ASN A 265 -6.84 6.58 -0.71
C ASN A 265 -5.75 7.30 -1.50
N ASN A 266 -4.59 7.56 -0.90
CA ASN A 266 -3.46 8.09 -1.64
C ASN A 266 -2.96 7.13 -2.72
N PHE A 267 -2.97 5.82 -2.46
CA PHE A 267 -2.68 4.82 -3.47
C PHE A 267 -3.69 4.87 -4.62
N LYS A 268 -5.00 4.84 -4.34
CA LYS A 268 -6.06 4.89 -5.36
C LYS A 268 -5.98 6.16 -6.21
N ALA A 269 -5.84 7.32 -5.58
CA ALA A 269 -5.66 8.60 -6.27
C ALA A 269 -4.38 8.63 -7.13
N SER A 270 -3.27 8.05 -6.65
CA SER A 270 -2.02 7.97 -7.40
C SER A 270 -2.08 6.97 -8.56
N TYR A 271 -2.83 5.87 -8.40
CA TYR A 271 -3.11 4.92 -9.47
C TYR A 271 -3.91 5.61 -10.57
N PHE A 272 -4.99 6.29 -10.22
CA PHE A 272 -5.81 7.08 -11.14
C PHE A 272 -4.97 8.11 -11.90
N ALA A 273 -4.13 8.87 -11.19
CA ALA A 273 -3.21 9.83 -11.82
C ALA A 273 -2.27 9.17 -12.83
N GLY A 274 -1.73 7.99 -12.49
CA GLY A 274 -0.87 7.21 -13.39
C GLY A 274 -1.61 6.79 -14.66
N ALA A 275 -2.83 6.28 -14.54
CA ALA A 275 -3.67 5.88 -15.67
C ALA A 275 -4.19 7.08 -16.50
N LEU A 276 -4.41 8.21 -15.85
CA LEU A 276 -4.78 9.47 -16.49
C LEU A 276 -3.61 10.06 -17.28
N CYS A 277 -2.40 10.08 -16.73
CA CYS A 277 -1.23 10.59 -17.43
C CYS A 277 -0.72 9.62 -18.51
N VAL A 278 -0.81 8.30 -18.28
CA VAL A 278 -0.28 7.25 -19.17
C VAL A 278 -1.40 6.30 -19.57
N ASN A 279 -1.94 6.50 -20.78
CA ASN A 279 -3.09 5.75 -21.28
C ASN A 279 -2.80 4.26 -21.33
N GLY A 280 -3.54 3.47 -20.54
CA GLY A 280 -3.34 2.02 -20.46
C GLY A 280 -3.64 1.29 -21.77
N ARG A 281 -4.67 1.72 -22.52
CA ARG A 281 -5.07 1.09 -23.79
C ARG A 281 -4.01 1.28 -24.86
N GLN A 282 -3.48 2.49 -24.99
CA GLN A 282 -2.40 2.77 -25.95
C GLN A 282 -1.08 2.13 -25.49
N LEU A 283 -0.75 2.22 -24.20
CA LEU A 283 0.50 1.65 -23.70
C LEU A 283 0.56 0.14 -23.87
N ARG A 284 -0.57 -0.54 -23.69
CA ARG A 284 -0.67 -1.97 -23.98
C ARG A 284 -0.34 -2.28 -25.45
N ARG A 285 -0.94 -1.58 -26.42
CA ARG A 285 -0.66 -1.78 -27.85
C ARG A 285 0.80 -1.50 -28.20
N ASP A 286 1.37 -0.45 -27.63
CA ASP A 286 2.77 -0.10 -27.85
C ASP A 286 3.71 -1.14 -27.21
N LEU A 287 3.37 -1.68 -26.03
CA LEU A 287 4.12 -2.76 -25.37
C LEU A 287 4.02 -4.10 -26.12
N GLU A 288 2.84 -4.43 -26.66
CA GLU A 288 2.66 -5.60 -27.54
C GLU A 288 3.59 -5.50 -28.76
N SER A 289 3.70 -4.31 -29.36
CA SER A 289 4.61 -4.06 -30.47
C SER A 289 6.08 -4.15 -30.03
N PHE A 290 6.42 -3.61 -28.85
CA PHE A 290 7.77 -3.65 -28.30
C PHE A 290 8.23 -5.09 -27.98
N PHE A 291 7.38 -5.90 -27.33
CA PHE A 291 7.72 -7.27 -26.95
C PHE A 291 7.80 -8.25 -28.12
N ARG A 292 7.27 -7.91 -29.30
CA ARG A 292 7.47 -8.70 -30.53
C ARG A 292 8.87 -8.55 -31.13
N ARG A 293 9.65 -7.55 -30.70
CA ARG A 293 11.02 -7.34 -31.20
C ARG A 293 11.93 -8.47 -30.71
N ARG A 294 12.79 -8.98 -31.60
CA ARG A 294 13.74 -10.06 -31.29
C ARG A 294 15.01 -9.58 -30.59
N SER A 295 15.30 -8.28 -30.64
CA SER A 295 16.49 -7.67 -30.05
C SER A 295 16.14 -6.47 -29.18
N TRP A 296 16.92 -6.30 -28.12
CA TRP A 296 16.85 -5.13 -27.24
C TRP A 296 17.37 -3.88 -27.97
N ASP A 297 16.66 -2.77 -27.78
CA ASP A 297 17.01 -1.46 -28.30
C ASP A 297 16.66 -0.41 -27.25
N ALA A 298 17.70 0.22 -26.69
CA ALA A 298 17.57 1.19 -25.60
C ALA A 298 16.87 2.47 -26.05
N GLU A 299 17.10 2.89 -27.29
CA GLU A 299 16.53 4.12 -27.84
C GLU A 299 15.02 3.96 -28.08
N VAL A 300 14.60 2.81 -28.60
CA VAL A 300 13.18 2.50 -28.77
C VAL A 300 12.44 2.44 -27.44
N PHE A 301 13.06 1.88 -26.40
CA PHE A 301 12.46 1.86 -25.07
C PHE A 301 12.41 3.27 -24.44
N ALA A 302 13.40 4.13 -24.70
CA ALA A 302 13.39 5.53 -24.30
C ALA A 302 12.26 6.31 -25.01
N GLN A 303 12.14 6.16 -26.33
CA GLN A 303 11.10 6.80 -27.14
C GLN A 303 9.70 6.35 -26.73
N LEU A 304 9.53 5.07 -26.41
CA LEU A 304 8.28 4.55 -25.86
C LEU A 304 7.88 5.30 -24.58
N GLN A 305 8.83 5.51 -23.66
CA GLN A 305 8.57 6.28 -22.45
C GLN A 305 8.24 7.75 -22.76
N GLN A 306 8.99 8.38 -23.67
CA GLN A 306 8.82 9.79 -24.06
C GLN A 306 7.46 10.07 -24.71
N ARG A 307 6.93 9.13 -25.51
CA ARG A 307 5.59 9.21 -26.13
C ARG A 307 4.48 9.51 -25.13
N TYR A 308 4.62 9.08 -23.88
CA TYR A 308 3.66 9.31 -22.80
C TYR A 308 3.95 10.55 -21.96
N GLN A 309 4.99 11.32 -22.30
CA GLN A 309 5.45 12.49 -21.54
C GLN A 309 5.62 12.19 -20.03
N ALA A 310 5.95 10.95 -19.72
CA ALA A 310 6.02 10.45 -18.36
C ALA A 310 7.42 10.71 -17.76
N THR A 311 7.54 10.55 -16.45
CA THR A 311 8.86 10.33 -15.85
C THR A 311 9.15 8.82 -15.81
N PRO A 312 10.42 8.40 -15.72
CA PRO A 312 10.77 6.98 -15.55
C PRO A 312 10.04 6.29 -14.37
N GLU A 313 9.96 6.91 -13.18
CA GLU A 313 8.65 7.25 -12.60
C GLU A 313 7.43 6.39 -12.88
N MET A 314 6.52 7.20 -13.38
CA MET A 314 5.18 6.92 -13.78
C MET A 314 5.22 5.82 -14.82
N PHE A 315 6.18 5.83 -15.75
CA PHE A 315 6.29 4.81 -16.78
C PHE A 315 6.51 3.41 -16.18
N PHE A 316 7.58 3.19 -15.41
CA PHE A 316 7.82 1.88 -14.80
C PHE A 316 6.73 1.45 -13.82
N TYR A 317 6.18 2.39 -13.05
CA TYR A 317 5.06 2.07 -12.16
C TYR A 317 3.79 1.68 -12.94
N ARG A 318 3.54 2.32 -14.09
CA ARG A 318 2.47 1.92 -15.01
C ARG A 318 2.71 0.52 -15.57
N LEU A 319 3.95 0.19 -15.90
CA LEU A 319 4.31 -1.18 -16.31
C LEU A 319 4.03 -2.19 -15.19
N THR A 320 4.15 -1.82 -13.91
CA THR A 320 3.83 -2.75 -12.80
C THR A 320 2.33 -2.95 -12.61
N GLN A 321 1.49 -2.16 -13.27
CA GLN A 321 0.04 -2.30 -13.24
C GLN A 321 -0.46 -3.09 -14.45
N LEU A 322 0.10 -2.85 -15.64
CA LEU A 322 -0.40 -3.45 -16.89
C LEU A 322 0.28 -4.76 -17.28
N VAL A 323 1.58 -4.91 -17.02
CA VAL A 323 2.35 -6.07 -17.50
C VAL A 323 1.91 -7.38 -16.84
N PRO A 324 1.75 -7.46 -15.51
CA PRO A 324 1.32 -8.69 -14.85
C PRO A 324 -0.02 -9.21 -15.36
N GLU A 325 -0.97 -8.30 -15.57
CA GLU A 325 -2.33 -8.63 -15.96
C GLU A 325 -2.44 -8.99 -17.45
N HIS A 326 -1.88 -8.17 -18.35
CA HIS A 326 -2.17 -8.30 -19.78
C HIS A 326 -1.14 -9.12 -20.56
N PHE A 327 0.02 -9.43 -19.98
CA PHE A 327 1.10 -10.14 -20.68
C PHE A 327 1.48 -11.46 -20.03
N GLY A 328 0.76 -11.89 -18.98
CA GLY A 328 1.02 -13.17 -18.31
C GLY A 328 2.39 -13.23 -17.61
N LEU A 329 2.90 -12.08 -17.15
CA LEU A 329 4.18 -11.95 -16.44
C LEU A 329 3.93 -11.53 -14.98
N PRO A 330 3.34 -12.41 -14.14
CA PRO A 330 2.85 -12.06 -12.80
C PRO A 330 3.98 -11.79 -11.82
N ASP A 331 5.09 -12.51 -12.00
CA ASP A 331 6.31 -12.30 -11.27
C ASP A 331 6.90 -10.97 -11.73
N LEU A 332 7.03 -10.02 -10.81
CA LEU A 332 7.48 -8.69 -11.13
C LEU A 332 7.91 -7.90 -9.88
N PHE A 333 8.63 -6.81 -10.09
CA PHE A 333 9.05 -5.90 -9.04
C PHE A 333 9.13 -4.45 -9.52
N PHE A 334 9.57 -3.56 -8.64
CA PHE A 334 10.03 -2.21 -8.94
C PHE A 334 10.90 -1.71 -7.78
N LEU A 335 12.02 -1.06 -8.12
CA LEU A 335 12.93 -0.41 -7.19
C LEU A 335 13.17 1.06 -7.58
N ARG A 336 13.29 1.95 -6.61
CA ARG A 336 13.80 3.30 -6.82
C ARG A 336 15.08 3.51 -6.03
N LEU A 337 16.17 3.74 -6.73
CA LEU A 337 17.49 3.93 -6.16
C LEU A 337 17.89 5.39 -6.29
N ASN A 338 18.45 5.99 -5.25
CA ASN A 338 18.99 7.34 -5.30
C ASN A 338 20.47 7.30 -4.94
N ASN A 339 21.25 8.22 -5.49
CA ASN A 339 22.65 8.39 -5.16
C ASN A 339 22.98 9.89 -5.14
N LYS A 340 23.77 10.32 -4.16
CA LYS A 340 24.30 11.68 -4.13
C LYS A 340 25.54 11.74 -5.01
N VAL A 341 25.62 12.78 -5.85
CA VAL A 341 26.75 12.97 -6.77
C VAL A 341 28.03 13.07 -5.93
N GLY A 342 29.06 12.31 -6.33
CA GLY A 342 30.32 12.19 -5.59
C GLY A 342 30.33 11.12 -4.49
N GLU A 343 29.18 10.55 -4.12
CA GLU A 343 29.11 9.46 -3.14
C GLU A 343 28.99 8.10 -3.83
N GLN A 344 29.59 7.05 -3.26
CA GLN A 344 29.41 5.67 -3.75
C GLN A 344 28.15 5.01 -3.17
N ARG A 345 27.52 5.63 -2.17
CA ARG A 345 26.37 5.09 -1.47
C ARG A 345 25.11 5.23 -2.31
N VAL A 346 24.41 4.11 -2.51
CA VAL A 346 23.09 4.07 -3.15
C VAL A 346 22.06 3.82 -2.06
N VAL A 347 20.93 4.52 -2.13
CA VAL A 347 19.81 4.42 -1.18
C VAL A 347 18.58 3.90 -1.92
N LEU A 348 17.98 2.82 -1.44
CA LEU A 348 16.72 2.31 -1.96
C LEU A 348 15.56 3.05 -1.29
N THR A 349 14.84 3.84 -2.08
CA THR A 349 13.81 4.77 -1.58
C THR A 349 12.39 4.33 -1.89
N LYS A 350 12.19 3.29 -2.71
CA LYS A 350 10.88 2.69 -2.98
C LYS A 350 11.06 1.26 -3.48
N ILE A 351 10.18 0.37 -3.02
CA ILE A 351 10.16 -1.05 -3.37
C ILE A 351 8.72 -1.46 -3.59
N LEU A 352 8.46 -2.18 -4.66
CA LEU A 352 7.26 -2.98 -4.87
C LEU A 352 7.74 -4.36 -5.35
N ASN A 353 7.24 -5.42 -4.73
CA ASN A 353 7.52 -6.78 -5.18
C ASN A 353 6.20 -7.52 -5.31
N LEU A 354 5.92 -8.04 -6.50
CA LEU A 354 4.73 -8.82 -6.81
C LEU A 354 5.03 -10.32 -6.84
N SER A 355 6.31 -10.70 -6.80
CA SER A 355 6.74 -12.09 -6.83
C SER A 355 6.48 -12.82 -5.52
N SER A 356 6.28 -14.13 -5.61
CA SER A 356 6.21 -15.02 -4.43
C SER A 356 7.54 -15.15 -3.67
N ALA A 357 8.67 -14.88 -4.33
CA ALA A 357 9.98 -14.85 -3.69
C ALA A 357 10.17 -13.54 -2.88
N PRO A 358 10.86 -13.58 -1.73
CA PRO A 358 11.24 -12.36 -1.00
C PRO A 358 11.88 -11.36 -1.95
N GLY A 359 11.57 -10.08 -1.86
CA GLY A 359 12.19 -9.08 -2.72
C GLY A 359 13.55 -8.65 -2.18
N PRO A 360 14.22 -7.71 -2.86
CA PRO A 360 15.25 -6.90 -2.24
C PRO A 360 14.69 -6.15 -1.04
N HIS A 361 14.76 -6.72 0.14
CA HIS A 361 14.33 -6.03 1.36
C HIS A 361 15.52 -5.43 2.06
N GLY A 362 15.31 -4.28 2.67
CA GLY A 362 16.36 -3.61 3.38
C GLY A 362 15.93 -2.80 4.58
N ILE A 363 16.75 -2.87 5.62
CA ILE A 363 16.60 -2.16 6.89
C ILE A 363 17.72 -1.11 6.88
N ASP A 364 17.35 0.18 6.94
CA ASP A 364 18.08 1.38 6.48
C ASP A 364 19.55 1.57 6.94
N LEU A 365 20.08 0.80 7.89
CA LEU A 365 21.26 1.21 8.65
C LEU A 365 22.62 0.83 8.03
N ALA A 366 22.74 -0.17 7.15
CA ALA A 366 24.06 -0.56 6.58
C ALA A 366 23.98 -1.40 5.29
N GLU A 367 23.24 -0.95 4.28
CA GLU A 367 22.97 -1.80 3.12
C GLU A 367 23.94 -1.62 1.96
N HIS A 368 24.57 -2.73 1.55
CA HIS A 368 25.35 -2.79 0.31
C HIS A 368 24.53 -3.44 -0.81
N TYR A 369 24.14 -2.65 -1.80
CA TYR A 369 23.48 -3.14 -3.01
C TYR A 369 24.51 -3.66 -4.03
N CYS A 370 24.11 -4.62 -4.86
CA CYS A 370 25.02 -5.19 -5.85
C CYS A 370 25.41 -4.13 -6.88
N ARG A 371 26.71 -3.87 -7.00
CA ARG A 371 27.30 -2.93 -7.96
C ARG A 371 27.09 -3.33 -9.43
N ARG A 372 26.70 -4.59 -9.68
CA ARG A 372 26.44 -5.15 -11.02
C ARG A 372 25.01 -4.95 -11.49
N TRP A 373 24.11 -4.41 -10.67
CA TRP A 373 22.76 -4.15 -11.16
C TRP A 373 22.80 -3.06 -12.22
N PRO A 374 21.98 -3.20 -13.28
CA PRO A 374 22.07 -2.35 -14.44
C PRO A 374 21.82 -0.90 -14.06
N GLY A 375 20.97 -0.67 -13.07
CA GLY A 375 20.82 0.68 -12.59
C GLY A 375 22.01 1.21 -11.77
N VAL A 376 22.59 0.47 -10.83
CA VAL A 376 23.72 1.01 -10.04
C VAL A 376 24.86 1.41 -11.00
N GLN A 377 24.99 0.69 -12.11
CA GLN A 377 25.84 1.07 -13.23
C GLN A 377 25.38 2.36 -13.95
N LEU A 378 24.09 2.51 -14.28
CA LEU A 378 23.55 3.75 -14.86
C LEU A 378 23.72 4.96 -13.95
N LEU A 379 23.49 4.86 -12.64
CA LEU A 379 23.76 5.94 -11.68
C LEU A 379 25.22 6.38 -11.70
N ARG A 380 26.15 5.41 -11.75
CA ARG A 380 27.58 5.70 -11.85
C ARG A 380 27.95 6.38 -13.16
N ARG A 381 27.38 5.93 -14.28
CA ARG A 381 27.56 6.58 -15.59
C ARG A 381 27.01 8.00 -15.57
N LEU A 382 25.83 8.21 -15.01
CA LEU A 382 25.22 9.52 -14.88
C LEU A 382 26.06 10.45 -14.00
N ALA A 383 26.58 9.96 -12.87
CA ALA A 383 27.45 10.73 -11.98
C ALA A 383 28.82 11.09 -12.60
N ALA A 384 29.25 10.36 -13.64
CA ALA A 384 30.47 10.64 -14.38
C ALA A 384 30.26 11.62 -15.55
N GLN A 385 29.01 11.99 -15.88
CA GLN A 385 28.73 12.98 -16.91
C GLN A 385 28.86 14.39 -16.36
N THR A 386 29.60 15.25 -17.06
CA THR A 386 29.67 16.68 -16.79
C THR A 386 28.43 17.36 -17.38
N ASP A 387 27.61 17.97 -16.53
CA ASP A 387 26.41 18.73 -16.90
C ASP A 387 25.45 17.99 -17.87
N PRO A 388 24.86 16.85 -17.43
CA PRO A 388 23.94 16.10 -18.28
C PRO A 388 22.74 16.97 -18.68
N PRO A 389 22.30 16.94 -19.96
CA PRO A 389 21.18 17.74 -20.42
C PRO A 389 19.95 17.56 -19.53
N PRO A 390 19.23 18.64 -19.16
CA PRO A 390 18.01 18.53 -18.37
C PRO A 390 17.01 17.57 -19.02
N GLY A 391 16.62 16.52 -18.30
CA GLY A 391 15.69 15.50 -18.80
C GLY A 391 16.34 14.34 -19.58
N SER A 392 17.66 14.35 -19.80
CA SER A 392 18.38 13.20 -20.33
C SER A 392 18.14 11.96 -19.47
N THR A 393 17.81 10.85 -20.11
CA THR A 393 17.48 9.58 -19.46
C THR A 393 18.37 8.51 -20.04
N LEU A 394 19.22 7.92 -19.20
CA LEU A 394 20.02 6.75 -19.59
C LEU A 394 19.16 5.51 -19.45
N VAL A 395 19.27 4.59 -20.41
CA VAL A 395 18.49 3.35 -20.45
C VAL A 395 19.44 2.16 -20.57
N SER A 396 19.14 1.08 -19.84
CA SER A 396 19.87 -0.18 -19.92
C SER A 396 18.93 -1.35 -19.68
N ALA A 397 19.28 -2.51 -20.22
CA ALA A 397 18.66 -3.78 -19.89
C ALA A 397 19.72 -4.83 -19.56
N GLN A 398 19.39 -5.76 -18.67
CA GLN A 398 20.30 -6.84 -18.26
C GLN A 398 19.52 -8.08 -17.89
N ARG A 399 19.98 -9.23 -18.39
CA ARG A 399 19.60 -10.54 -17.87
C ARG A 399 20.38 -10.82 -16.59
N SER A 400 19.68 -10.83 -15.47
CA SER A 400 20.29 -10.89 -14.13
C SER A 400 19.97 -12.22 -13.46
N HIS A 401 21.01 -12.94 -13.07
CA HIS A 401 20.90 -14.17 -12.30
C HIS A 401 21.05 -13.89 -10.79
N PHE A 402 20.07 -14.31 -10.01
CA PHE A 402 20.04 -14.13 -8.56
C PHE A 402 20.43 -15.44 -7.87
N ILE A 403 21.67 -15.48 -7.34
CA ILE A 403 22.29 -16.74 -6.88
C ILE A 403 21.49 -17.40 -5.76
N VAL A 404 20.94 -16.62 -4.83
CA VAL A 404 20.26 -17.21 -3.66
C VAL A 404 18.87 -17.74 -3.98
N ASP A 405 18.14 -17.08 -4.86
CA ASP A 405 16.80 -17.54 -5.25
C ASP A 405 16.85 -18.48 -6.46
N GLN A 406 18.02 -18.67 -7.07
CA GLN A 406 18.23 -19.46 -8.30
C GLN A 406 17.28 -19.04 -9.44
N ARG A 407 16.94 -17.75 -9.50
CA ARG A 407 16.03 -17.17 -10.49
C ARG A 407 16.75 -16.23 -11.43
N GLU A 408 16.26 -16.18 -12.65
CA GLU A 408 16.74 -15.29 -13.70
C GLU A 408 15.67 -14.27 -14.05
N PHE A 409 16.09 -13.01 -14.23
CA PHE A 409 15.18 -11.94 -14.57
C PHE A 409 15.74 -11.01 -15.63
N PHE A 410 14.87 -10.60 -16.54
CA PHE A 410 15.18 -9.55 -17.50
C PHE A 410 14.86 -8.18 -16.89
N VAL A 411 15.90 -7.40 -16.62
CA VAL A 411 15.83 -6.15 -15.87
C VAL A 411 15.97 -4.97 -16.80
N PHE A 412 14.96 -4.10 -16.83
CA PHE A 412 15.06 -2.77 -17.44
C PHE A 412 15.43 -1.73 -16.38
N SER A 413 16.22 -0.73 -16.75
CA SER A 413 16.61 0.38 -15.85
C SER A 413 16.67 1.70 -16.58
N MET A 414 16.28 2.77 -15.88
CA MET A 414 16.42 4.14 -16.35
C MET A 414 16.93 5.05 -15.24
N ALA A 415 17.89 5.92 -15.56
CA ALA A 415 18.48 6.88 -14.63
C ALA A 415 18.39 8.32 -15.15
N ARG A 416 18.17 9.27 -14.23
CA ARG A 416 18.11 10.71 -14.54
C ARG A 416 18.46 11.60 -13.32
N PRO A 417 18.85 12.86 -13.52
CA PRO A 417 19.03 13.81 -12.41
C PRO A 417 17.73 14.08 -11.61
N LEU A 418 17.82 14.37 -10.30
CA LEU A 418 16.68 14.84 -9.49
C LEU A 418 16.55 16.36 -9.57
N VAL A 419 15.32 16.86 -9.52
CA VAL A 419 15.03 18.30 -9.64
C VAL A 419 14.89 19.00 -8.28
N LEU A 420 14.44 18.30 -7.23
CA LEU A 420 14.15 18.90 -5.91
C LEU A 420 15.26 18.76 -4.87
N GLN A 421 16.33 18.02 -5.19
CA GLN A 421 17.50 17.91 -4.33
C GLN A 421 18.72 18.17 -5.21
N THR A 422 19.22 19.41 -5.17
CA THR A 422 20.47 19.80 -5.84
C THR A 422 21.62 18.92 -5.33
N GLY A 423 22.35 18.29 -6.25
CA GLY A 423 23.48 17.39 -5.93
C GLY A 423 23.12 15.92 -5.73
N THR A 424 21.87 15.50 -5.94
CA THR A 424 21.45 14.08 -5.89
C THR A 424 20.84 13.63 -7.21
N SER A 425 21.17 12.41 -7.61
CA SER A 425 20.67 11.72 -8.81
C SER A 425 19.69 10.62 -8.41
N SER A 426 18.62 10.43 -9.20
CA SER A 426 17.66 9.33 -8.98
C SER A 426 17.64 8.36 -10.14
N GLU A 427 17.48 7.11 -9.79
CA GLU A 427 17.33 6.00 -10.70
C GLU A 427 16.11 5.17 -10.34
N ARG A 428 15.53 4.53 -11.35
CA ARG A 428 14.64 3.41 -11.13
C ARG A 428 15.23 2.15 -11.69
N GLN A 429 15.27 1.15 -10.84
CA GLN A 429 15.48 -0.22 -11.22
C GLN A 429 14.17 -0.97 -11.12
N ARG A 430 14.17 -2.14 -11.68
CA ARG A 430 13.15 -3.15 -11.49
C ARG A 430 14.04 -4.30 -10.94
N ARG A 431 13.82 -4.86 -9.72
CA ARG A 431 14.63 -5.99 -9.17
C ARG A 431 13.94 -7.03 -8.23
N PHE A 432 14.27 -8.33 -8.36
CA PHE A 432 13.62 -9.54 -7.80
C PHE A 432 14.70 -10.07 -6.89
N SER A 433 14.41 -10.16 -5.59
CA SER A 433 15.19 -10.70 -4.47
C SER A 433 16.71 -10.47 -4.33
N ARG A 434 17.26 -10.72 -3.14
CA ARG A 434 18.64 -10.51 -2.70
C ARG A 434 19.41 -11.82 -2.48
N ARG A 435 20.57 -11.93 -3.15
CA ARG A 435 21.94 -12.15 -2.60
C ARG A 435 22.83 -12.81 -3.69
N ARG A 436 24.08 -12.31 -3.79
CA ARG A 436 25.16 -12.62 -4.76
C ARG A 436 24.70 -12.72 -6.23
N CYS A 437 25.39 -12.03 -7.16
CA CYS A 437 25.09 -12.14 -8.59
C CYS A 437 26.34 -12.62 -9.33
N GLY A 438 26.22 -13.77 -10.00
CA GLY A 438 27.11 -14.20 -11.06
C GLY A 438 26.66 -13.55 -12.37
N SER A 439 27.62 -13.21 -13.23
CA SER A 439 27.36 -12.83 -14.62
C SER A 439 27.78 -14.01 -15.49
N ALA A 440 26.91 -14.43 -16.40
CA ALA A 440 27.32 -15.15 -17.60
C ALA A 440 27.19 -14.16 -18.77
#